data_AF-A0A7L4YCB8-F1
#
_entry.id   AF-A0A7L4YCB8-F1
#
_cell.length_a   1.000
_cell.length_b   1.000
_cell.length_c   1.000
_cell.angle_alpha   90.00
_cell.angle_beta   90.00
_cell.angle_gamma   90.00
#
_symmetry.space_group_name_H-M   'P 1'
#
loop_
_entity.id
_entity.type
_entity.pdbx_description
1 polymer ?
#
loop_
_entity_poly.entity_id
_entity_poly.type
_entity_poly.pdbx_seq_one_letter_code
_entity_poly.pdbx_strand_id
1 'polypeptide(L)'
;MRPFVREETYVPHRPQAGRPRLVTAAAALLVALGAPAAYAALGQQSPETPVPVTPTRGKPYVETRLFFGTERPDGGPDVTDPQFMAFVDAEVTPLFPDGLTVQDGRGQWRDRNGTIERERSYELILLYPATEARLRDPLIERIRDTYEQGFGQESVARLDEPTRADF
;
A
#
# COMPACT_ATOMS: atom_id res chain seq x y z
N MET A 1 -37.35 -25.69 27.83
CA MET A 1 -36.98 -26.42 29.06
C MET A 1 -35.45 -26.64 29.03
N ARG A 2 -34.72 -26.35 30.11
CA ARG A 2 -33.24 -26.51 30.29
C ARG A 2 -32.88 -27.98 30.67
N PRO A 3 -31.61 -28.41 30.93
CA PRO A 3 -30.25 -27.78 30.85
C PRO A 3 -29.38 -28.40 29.72
N PHE A 4 -28.07 -28.16 29.49
CA PHE A 4 -26.98 -27.32 30.05
C PHE A 4 -26.25 -27.72 31.38
N VAL A 5 -25.27 -28.64 31.27
CA VAL A 5 -24.26 -29.08 32.29
C VAL A 5 -23.08 -29.73 31.50
N ARG A 6 -21.76 -29.69 31.80
CA ARG A 6 -20.84 -28.81 32.59
C ARG A 6 -19.38 -29.31 32.36
N GLU A 7 -18.36 -28.54 32.79
CA GLU A 7 -17.00 -28.88 33.33
C GLU A 7 -16.49 -30.36 33.37
N GLU A 8 -15.19 -30.72 33.41
CA GLU A 8 -13.91 -29.98 33.41
C GLU A 8 -12.70 -30.89 33.05
N THR A 9 -11.57 -30.23 32.83
CA THR A 9 -10.17 -30.68 32.77
C THR A 9 -9.75 -31.89 33.63
N TYR A 10 -8.87 -32.76 33.09
CA TYR A 10 -8.05 -33.70 33.87
C TYR A 10 -6.55 -33.47 33.62
N VAL A 11 -5.77 -33.26 34.69
CA VAL A 11 -4.30 -33.17 34.70
C VAL A 11 -3.75 -33.88 35.93
N PRO A 12 -2.80 -34.82 35.80
CA PRO A 12 -1.98 -35.31 36.91
C PRO A 12 -0.52 -34.82 36.86
N HIS A 13 0.21 -35.03 37.96
CA HIS A 13 1.34 -34.19 38.40
C HIS A 13 2.76 -34.56 37.93
N ARG A 14 3.66 -33.55 38.02
CA ARG A 14 5.13 -33.66 38.04
C ARG A 14 5.67 -34.49 39.22
N PRO A 15 6.91 -35.00 39.08
CA PRO A 15 7.92 -34.93 40.14
C PRO A 15 8.88 -33.72 40.01
N GLN A 16 9.37 -33.23 41.16
CA GLN A 16 10.50 -32.30 41.28
C GLN A 16 11.83 -33.10 41.22
N ALA A 17 13.06 -32.58 41.35
CA ALA A 17 13.61 -31.30 41.79
C ALA A 17 15.03 -31.11 41.20
N GLY A 18 15.65 -29.92 41.32
CA GLY A 18 17.07 -29.78 40.93
C GLY A 18 17.59 -28.37 40.63
N ARG A 19 17.50 -27.44 41.58
CA ARG A 19 18.39 -26.26 41.68
C ARG A 19 19.10 -26.39 43.03
N PRO A 20 20.40 -26.04 43.16
CA PRO A 20 20.69 -24.64 43.47
C PRO A 20 22.12 -24.09 43.17
N ARG A 21 22.25 -22.77 43.38
CA ARG A 21 23.45 -21.94 43.66
C ARG A 21 24.34 -21.49 42.50
N LEU A 22 24.26 -20.17 42.25
CA LEU A 22 25.32 -19.35 41.68
C LEU A 22 26.56 -19.36 42.61
N VAL A 23 27.75 -19.31 42.01
CA VAL A 23 28.99 -18.89 42.68
C VAL A 23 29.66 -17.85 41.79
N THR A 24 29.84 -16.65 42.32
CA THR A 24 30.68 -15.60 41.72
C THR A 24 32.15 -15.85 42.00
N ALA A 25 33.00 -15.71 40.99
CA ALA A 25 34.43 -15.52 41.16
C ALA A 25 34.90 -14.43 40.19
N ALA A 26 35.74 -13.53 40.67
CA ALA A 26 36.17 -12.34 39.94
C ALA A 26 37.68 -12.34 39.68
N ALA A 27 38.06 -11.66 38.61
CA ALA A 27 39.38 -11.09 38.32
C ALA A 27 40.62 -12.02 38.24
N ALA A 28 41.29 -11.98 37.08
CA ALA A 28 42.72 -11.65 37.02
C ALA A 28 43.08 -11.03 35.66
N LEU A 29 43.96 -10.03 35.69
CA LEU A 29 44.42 -9.24 34.55
C LEU A 29 45.65 -9.91 33.91
N LEU A 30 45.73 -9.95 32.57
CA LEU A 30 47.00 -10.16 31.87
C LEU A 30 47.26 -9.00 30.91
N VAL A 31 48.29 -8.22 31.25
CA VAL A 31 48.81 -7.11 30.45
C VAL A 31 49.60 -7.70 29.29
N ALA A 32 49.18 -7.43 28.06
CA ALA A 32 49.95 -7.81 26.88
C ALA A 32 51.13 -6.84 26.70
N LEU A 33 52.36 -7.38 26.71
CA LEU A 33 53.55 -6.63 26.28
C LEU A 33 53.47 -6.38 24.77
N GLY A 34 53.96 -5.23 24.34
CA GLY A 34 53.67 -4.69 23.00
C GLY A 34 54.60 -5.15 21.88
N ALA A 35 54.14 -4.92 20.64
CA ALA A 35 54.95 -4.70 19.46
C ALA A 35 54.17 -3.82 18.46
N PRO A 36 54.58 -2.57 18.19
CA PRO A 36 53.96 -1.73 17.18
C PRO A 36 54.78 -1.76 15.88
N ALA A 37 54.62 -2.80 15.06
CA ALA A 37 55.10 -2.83 13.68
C ALA A 37 54.36 -3.88 12.85
N ALA A 38 54.14 -3.58 11.57
CA ALA A 38 53.64 -4.49 10.53
C ALA A 38 52.21 -5.05 10.70
N TYR A 39 51.20 -4.18 10.54
CA TYR A 39 50.16 -4.45 9.53
C TYR A 39 50.01 -3.22 8.63
N ALA A 40 50.90 -3.14 7.64
CA ALA A 40 50.75 -2.20 6.55
C ALA A 40 49.67 -2.70 5.57
N ALA A 41 48.90 -1.76 5.02
CA ALA A 41 48.15 -1.93 3.77
C ALA A 41 47.18 -3.13 3.65
N LEU A 42 46.13 -3.14 4.48
CA LEU A 42 44.79 -3.59 4.03
C LEU A 42 43.75 -2.45 4.04
N GLY A 43 44.23 -1.24 3.73
CA GLY A 43 43.38 -0.21 3.15
C GLY A 43 43.06 -0.57 1.71
N GLN A 44 42.25 -1.62 1.50
CA GLN A 44 41.57 -1.82 0.22
C GLN A 44 40.56 -0.68 0.05
N GLN A 45 41.02 0.44 -0.49
CA GLN A 45 40.16 1.30 -1.29
C GLN A 45 39.71 0.46 -2.48
N SER A 46 38.60 -0.26 -2.31
CA SER A 46 37.79 -0.68 -3.44
C SER A 46 37.60 0.56 -4.31
N PRO A 47 37.88 0.52 -5.63
CA PRO A 47 37.52 1.62 -6.48
C PRO A 47 36.01 1.79 -6.35
N GLU A 48 35.58 2.93 -5.79
CA GLU A 48 34.19 3.36 -5.84
C GLU A 48 33.88 3.58 -7.32
N THR A 49 33.39 2.54 -7.98
CA THR A 49 32.86 2.63 -9.33
C THR A 49 31.81 3.73 -9.28
N PRO A 50 31.97 4.85 -10.02
CA PRO A 50 31.04 5.97 -9.92
C PRO A 50 29.64 5.45 -10.22
N VAL A 51 28.76 5.45 -9.21
CA VAL A 51 27.37 5.10 -9.42
C VAL A 51 26.84 6.07 -10.48
N PRO A 52 26.32 5.59 -11.61
CA PRO A 52 25.84 6.49 -12.66
C PRO A 52 24.69 7.31 -12.08
N VAL A 53 24.96 8.59 -11.84
CA VAL A 53 23.96 9.55 -11.37
C VAL A 53 22.99 9.83 -12.51
N THR A 54 21.98 8.97 -12.65
CA THR A 54 20.88 9.17 -13.59
C THR A 54 20.29 10.55 -13.35
N PRO A 55 20.28 11.45 -14.34
CA PRO A 55 19.78 12.80 -14.14
C PRO A 55 18.28 12.76 -13.87
N THR A 56 17.86 13.23 -12.70
CA THR A 56 16.44 13.36 -12.33
C THR A 56 15.74 14.32 -13.30
N ARG A 57 14.82 13.79 -14.13
CA ARG A 57 14.01 14.59 -15.06
C ARG A 57 12.66 14.99 -14.46
N GLY A 58 11.93 15.83 -15.20
CA GLY A 58 10.58 16.29 -14.85
C GLY A 58 10.49 17.23 -13.65
N LYS A 59 9.25 17.55 -13.30
CA LYS A 59 8.84 18.40 -12.16
C LYS A 59 8.04 17.56 -11.15
N PRO A 60 7.93 17.96 -9.87
CA PRO A 60 7.09 17.27 -8.89
C PRO A 60 5.60 17.32 -9.27
N TYR A 61 4.97 16.15 -9.33
CA TYR A 61 3.56 15.94 -9.66
C TYR A 61 2.92 14.99 -8.63
N VAL A 62 1.60 14.90 -8.63
CA VAL A 62 0.85 13.82 -7.98
C VAL A 62 0.08 13.08 -9.06
N GLU A 63 0.18 11.76 -9.04
CA GLU A 63 -0.67 10.86 -9.80
C GLU A 63 -1.80 10.37 -8.88
N THR A 64 -3.04 10.76 -9.17
CA THR A 64 -4.23 10.22 -8.53
C THR A 64 -4.85 9.17 -9.43
N ARG A 65 -5.05 7.97 -8.89
CA ARG A 65 -5.73 6.85 -9.57
C ARG A 65 -7.06 6.59 -8.87
N LEU A 66 -8.16 6.67 -9.61
CA LEU A 66 -9.49 6.33 -9.15
C LEU A 66 -9.96 5.03 -9.81
N PHE A 67 -10.46 4.10 -9.01
CA PHE A 67 -10.92 2.79 -9.44
C PHE A 67 -12.44 2.70 -9.26
N PHE A 68 -13.14 2.61 -10.38
CA PHE A 68 -14.59 2.61 -10.46
C PHE A 68 -15.09 1.19 -10.71
N GLY A 69 -15.85 0.65 -9.75
CA GLY A 69 -16.65 -0.56 -9.95
C GLY A 69 -17.71 -0.33 -11.03
N THR A 70 -18.19 -1.43 -11.61
CA THR A 70 -19.29 -1.40 -12.58
C THR A 70 -20.48 -2.27 -12.17
N GLU A 71 -20.29 -3.27 -11.30
CA GLU A 71 -21.38 -4.08 -10.76
C GLU A 71 -22.22 -3.23 -9.80
N ARG A 72 -23.55 -3.25 -9.94
CA ARG A 72 -24.44 -2.46 -9.07
C ARG A 72 -24.91 -3.30 -7.87
N PRO A 73 -24.79 -2.83 -6.61
CA PRO A 73 -25.23 -3.56 -5.40
C PRO A 73 -26.72 -3.93 -5.37
N ASP A 74 -27.57 -3.26 -6.16
CA ASP A 74 -28.99 -3.56 -6.31
C ASP A 74 -29.29 -4.73 -7.27
N GLY A 75 -28.25 -5.29 -7.93
CA GLY A 75 -28.39 -6.33 -8.95
C GLY A 75 -28.88 -5.82 -10.30
N GLY A 76 -28.82 -4.50 -10.55
CA GLY A 76 -29.00 -3.91 -11.87
C GLY A 76 -27.93 -4.37 -12.87
N PRO A 77 -28.06 -4.00 -14.17
CA PRO A 77 -26.99 -4.23 -15.13
C PRO A 77 -25.72 -3.47 -14.72
N ASP A 78 -24.57 -3.82 -15.29
CA ASP A 78 -23.32 -3.13 -14.99
C ASP A 78 -23.28 -1.70 -15.57
N VAL A 79 -22.33 -0.87 -15.11
CA VAL A 79 -21.99 0.41 -15.74
C VAL A 79 -21.28 0.15 -17.06
N THR A 80 -21.97 0.46 -18.16
CA THR A 80 -21.47 0.23 -19.52
C THR A 80 -20.45 1.29 -19.95
N ASP A 81 -19.56 0.94 -20.88
CA ASP A 81 -18.52 1.82 -21.42
C ASP A 81 -19.07 3.19 -21.88
N PRO A 82 -20.21 3.29 -22.61
CA PRO A 82 -20.80 4.58 -22.98
C PRO A 82 -21.34 5.39 -21.79
N GLN A 83 -21.84 4.73 -20.74
CA GLN A 83 -22.29 5.41 -19.52
C GLN A 83 -21.10 5.96 -18.73
N PHE A 84 -20.02 5.20 -18.62
CA PHE A 84 -18.80 5.65 -17.95
C PHE A 84 -18.16 6.83 -18.68
N MET A 85 -18.03 6.76 -20.01
CA MET A 85 -17.47 7.87 -20.79
C MET A 85 -18.35 9.13 -20.73
N ALA A 86 -19.68 8.99 -20.75
CA ALA A 86 -20.58 10.13 -20.55
C ALA A 86 -20.44 10.78 -19.16
N PHE A 87 -20.17 9.99 -18.11
CA PHE A 87 -19.83 10.50 -16.79
C PHE A 87 -18.48 11.23 -16.78
N VAL A 88 -17.44 10.68 -17.42
CA VAL A 88 -16.13 11.33 -17.56
C VAL A 88 -16.27 12.68 -18.27
N ASP A 89 -16.98 12.73 -19.39
CA ASP A 89 -17.20 13.97 -20.17
C ASP A 89 -17.97 15.04 -19.40
N ALA A 90 -18.97 14.64 -18.59
CA ALA A 90 -19.83 15.56 -17.85
C ALA A 90 -19.23 16.05 -16.52
N GLU A 91 -18.62 15.16 -15.74
CA GLU A 91 -18.24 15.44 -14.34
C GLU A 91 -16.72 15.49 -14.11
N VAL A 92 -15.91 14.80 -14.92
CA VAL A 92 -14.45 14.73 -14.71
C VAL A 92 -13.71 15.76 -15.59
N THR A 93 -13.94 15.73 -16.90
CA THR A 93 -13.25 16.58 -17.88
C THR A 93 -13.36 18.08 -17.56
N PRO A 94 -14.51 18.63 -17.09
CA PRO A 94 -14.58 20.05 -16.71
C PRO A 94 -13.76 20.42 -15.46
N LEU A 95 -13.44 19.45 -14.60
CA LEU A 95 -12.64 19.64 -13.38
C LEU A 95 -11.14 19.41 -13.62
N PHE A 96 -10.80 18.59 -14.61
CA PHE A 96 -9.44 18.25 -15.03
C PHE A 96 -9.23 18.49 -16.54
N PRO A 97 -9.38 19.74 -17.03
CA PRO A 97 -9.29 20.05 -18.46
C PRO A 97 -7.87 19.93 -19.03
N ASP A 98 -6.85 19.89 -18.16
CA ASP A 98 -5.44 19.79 -18.53
C ASP A 98 -5.07 18.38 -19.05
N GLY A 99 -5.87 17.36 -18.72
CA GLY A 99 -5.71 15.99 -19.20
C GLY A 99 -6.08 14.92 -18.17
N LEU A 100 -6.45 13.76 -18.69
CA LEU A 100 -6.75 12.54 -17.93
C LEU A 100 -6.48 11.31 -18.82
N THR A 101 -6.34 10.13 -18.22
CA THR A 101 -6.29 8.84 -18.92
C THR A 101 -7.33 7.90 -18.34
N VAL A 102 -8.08 7.19 -19.18
CA VAL A 102 -8.99 6.10 -18.76
C VAL A 102 -8.42 4.76 -19.25
N GLN A 103 -8.45 3.74 -18.40
CA GLN A 103 -8.08 2.36 -18.74
C GLN A 103 -9.16 1.39 -18.29
N ASP A 104 -9.37 0.32 -19.06
CA ASP A 104 -10.21 -0.82 -18.66
C ASP A 104 -9.47 -1.71 -17.65
N GLY A 105 -10.13 -2.02 -16.53
CA GLY A 105 -9.67 -2.94 -15.50
C GLY A 105 -10.54 -4.19 -15.37
N ARG A 106 -9.95 -5.23 -14.76
CA ARG A 106 -10.70 -6.40 -14.26
C ARG A 106 -10.15 -6.81 -12.89
N GLY A 107 -10.95 -6.57 -11.85
CA GLY A 107 -10.66 -6.99 -10.49
C GLY A 107 -10.95 -8.47 -10.29
N GLN A 108 -10.27 -9.08 -9.32
CA GLN A 108 -10.69 -10.37 -8.74
C GLN A 108 -10.40 -10.33 -7.24
N TRP A 109 -11.38 -10.63 -6.41
CA TRP A 109 -11.20 -10.81 -4.96
C TRP A 109 -11.87 -12.08 -4.48
N ARG A 110 -11.54 -12.49 -3.26
CA ARG A 110 -12.21 -13.60 -2.59
C ARG A 110 -13.26 -13.05 -1.64
N ASP A 111 -14.50 -13.47 -1.81
CA ASP A 111 -15.59 -13.10 -0.90
C ASP A 111 -15.48 -13.84 0.46
N ARG A 112 -16.37 -13.53 1.40
CA ARG A 112 -16.39 -14.17 2.73
C ARG A 112 -16.72 -15.67 2.70
N ASN A 113 -17.30 -16.17 1.61
CA ASN A 113 -17.68 -17.58 1.44
C ASN A 113 -16.57 -18.39 0.71
N GLY A 114 -15.55 -17.72 0.18
CA GLY A 114 -14.42 -18.32 -0.54
C GLY A 114 -14.53 -18.25 -2.07
N THR A 115 -15.62 -17.70 -2.61
CA THR A 115 -15.87 -17.48 -4.04
C THR A 115 -14.89 -16.45 -4.59
N ILE A 116 -14.41 -16.63 -5.82
CA ILE A 116 -13.64 -15.61 -6.53
C ILE A 116 -14.60 -14.81 -7.41
N GLU A 117 -14.95 -13.62 -6.95
CA GLU A 117 -15.71 -12.64 -7.72
C GLU A 117 -14.82 -11.97 -8.77
N ARG A 118 -15.43 -11.47 -9.85
CA ARG A 118 -14.72 -10.96 -11.04
C ARG A 118 -15.44 -9.76 -11.65
N GLU A 119 -15.10 -8.59 -11.15
CA GLU A 119 -15.70 -7.34 -11.61
C GLU A 119 -14.90 -6.69 -12.74
N ARG A 120 -15.63 -6.14 -13.73
CA ARG A 120 -15.10 -5.17 -14.69
C ARG A 120 -14.99 -3.81 -14.00
N SER A 121 -13.86 -3.13 -14.14
CA SER A 121 -13.66 -1.80 -13.56
C SER A 121 -13.14 -0.80 -14.60
N TYR A 122 -13.19 0.48 -14.25
CA TYR A 122 -12.43 1.52 -14.94
C TYR A 122 -11.40 2.12 -13.99
N GLU A 123 -10.22 2.43 -14.54
CA GLU A 123 -9.20 3.20 -13.85
C GLU A 123 -9.08 4.57 -14.53
N LEU A 124 -9.32 5.64 -13.79
CA LEU A 124 -9.03 7.01 -14.19
C LEU A 124 -7.71 7.46 -13.55
N ILE A 125 -6.78 7.91 -14.38
CA ILE A 125 -5.52 8.50 -13.95
C ILE A 125 -5.58 10.02 -14.19
N LEU A 126 -5.36 10.77 -13.11
CA LEU A 126 -5.21 12.21 -13.10
C LEU A 126 -3.78 12.56 -12.71
N LEU A 127 -3.15 13.48 -13.44
CA LEU A 127 -1.74 13.84 -13.22
C LEU A 127 -1.61 15.37 -13.19
N TYR A 128 -1.36 15.92 -12.01
CA TYR A 128 -1.34 17.37 -11.78
C TYR A 128 -0.13 17.83 -10.94
N PRO A 129 0.31 19.10 -11.05
CA PRO A 129 1.46 19.60 -10.31
C PRO A 129 1.30 19.42 -8.79
N ALA A 130 2.36 19.02 -8.09
CA ALA A 130 2.27 18.75 -6.65
C ALA A 130 1.88 19.99 -5.81
N THR A 131 2.12 21.20 -6.35
CA THR A 131 1.67 22.48 -5.78
C THR A 131 0.14 22.66 -5.78
N GLU A 132 -0.58 21.93 -6.61
CA GLU A 132 -2.04 22.01 -6.76
C GLU A 132 -2.80 20.96 -5.96
N ALA A 133 -2.12 20.00 -5.33
CA ALA A 133 -2.79 18.84 -4.69
C ALA A 133 -3.91 19.24 -3.72
N ARG A 134 -3.70 20.28 -2.90
CA ARG A 134 -4.73 20.81 -1.98
C ARG A 134 -5.94 21.45 -2.69
N LEU A 135 -5.77 21.95 -3.92
CA LEU A 135 -6.84 22.50 -4.73
C LEU A 135 -7.61 21.39 -5.47
N ARG A 136 -6.91 20.35 -5.94
CA ARG A 136 -7.51 19.23 -6.69
C ARG A 136 -8.24 18.23 -5.78
N ASP A 137 -7.79 18.05 -4.53
CA ASP A 137 -8.39 17.14 -3.54
C ASP A 137 -9.93 17.20 -3.43
N PRO A 138 -10.59 18.35 -3.17
CA PRO A 138 -12.05 18.42 -3.11
C PRO A 138 -12.75 18.19 -4.46
N LEU A 139 -12.05 18.33 -5.59
CA LEU A 139 -12.59 18.02 -6.92
C LEU A 139 -12.58 16.50 -7.16
N ILE A 140 -11.55 15.81 -6.66
CA ILE A 140 -11.43 14.35 -6.70
C ILE A 140 -12.54 13.72 -5.85
N GLU A 141 -12.76 14.22 -4.63
CA GLU A 141 -13.84 13.71 -3.78
C GLU A 141 -15.23 13.94 -4.41
N ARG A 142 -15.47 15.11 -5.03
CA ARG A 142 -16.71 15.34 -5.80
C ARG A 142 -16.93 14.31 -6.92
N ILE A 143 -15.89 13.91 -7.64
CA ILE A 143 -15.98 12.89 -8.70
C ILE A 143 -16.41 11.55 -8.10
N ARG A 144 -15.82 11.16 -6.96
CA ARG A 144 -16.15 9.92 -6.23
C ARG A 144 -17.60 9.94 -5.74
N ASP A 145 -17.99 10.98 -5.01
CA ASP A 145 -19.36 11.20 -4.51
C ASP A 145 -20.41 11.15 -5.63
N THR A 146 -20.12 11.78 -6.78
CA THR A 146 -21.05 11.85 -7.91
C THR A 146 -21.21 10.49 -8.60
N TYR A 147 -20.13 9.69 -8.70
CA TYR A 147 -20.23 8.33 -9.22
C TYR A 147 -20.98 7.41 -8.26
N GLU A 148 -20.66 7.47 -6.96
CA GLU A 148 -21.32 6.69 -5.92
C GLU A 148 -22.84 6.95 -5.90
N GLN A 149 -23.25 8.22 -5.94
CA GLN A 149 -24.66 8.60 -5.98
C GLN A 149 -25.34 8.30 -7.34
N GLY A 150 -24.66 8.54 -8.46
CA GLY A 150 -25.23 8.39 -9.81
C GLY A 150 -25.36 6.93 -10.26
N PHE A 151 -24.49 6.05 -9.77
CA PHE A 151 -24.43 4.63 -10.16
C PHE A 151 -24.76 3.65 -9.02
N GLY A 152 -24.97 4.14 -7.79
CA GLY A 152 -25.35 3.33 -6.63
C GLY A 152 -24.20 2.52 -6.03
N GLN A 153 -22.96 2.98 -6.23
CA GLN A 153 -21.74 2.25 -5.83
C GLN A 153 -21.44 2.43 -4.34
N GLU A 154 -20.88 1.40 -3.70
CA GLU A 154 -20.50 1.48 -2.27
C GLU A 154 -19.29 2.38 -2.03
N SER A 155 -18.34 2.41 -2.99
CA SER A 155 -17.19 3.32 -2.95
C SER A 155 -16.47 3.39 -4.31
N VAL A 156 -15.80 4.50 -4.58
CA VAL A 156 -14.71 4.60 -5.56
C VAL A 156 -13.38 4.60 -4.82
N ALA A 157 -12.49 3.65 -5.09
CA ALA A 157 -11.19 3.60 -4.42
C ALA A 157 -10.22 4.64 -5.02
N ARG A 158 -9.40 5.26 -4.16
CA ARG A 158 -8.45 6.33 -4.51
C ARG A 158 -7.04 5.99 -4.03
N LEU A 159 -6.06 6.15 -4.90
CA LEU A 159 -4.63 6.11 -4.59
C LEU A 159 -3.99 7.43 -5.05
N ASP A 160 -3.14 8.03 -4.23
CA ASP A 160 -2.36 9.23 -4.57
C ASP A 160 -0.86 8.95 -4.42
N GLU A 161 -0.09 9.05 -5.51
CA GLU A 161 1.36 8.77 -5.54
C GLU A 161 2.16 10.04 -5.89
N PRO A 162 3.12 10.49 -5.04
CA PRO A 162 4.04 11.57 -5.38
C PRO A 162 5.01 11.14 -6.50
N THR A 163 4.95 11.80 -7.65
CA THR A 163 5.68 11.39 -8.87
C THR A 163 6.46 12.54 -9.51
N ARG A 164 7.11 12.27 -10.64
CA ARG A 164 7.80 13.26 -11.48
C ARG A 164 7.41 13.11 -12.94
N ALA A 165 6.88 14.16 -13.53
CA ALA A 165 6.43 14.20 -14.92
C ALA A 165 7.18 15.27 -15.73
N ASP A 166 7.37 15.00 -17.02
CA ASP A 166 8.00 15.87 -18.03
C ASP A 166 7.20 15.69 -19.33
N PHE A 167 6.86 16.79 -20.02
CA PHE A 167 5.98 16.82 -21.18
C PHE A 167 6.55 17.77 -22.25
#